data_AF-A0A6G0X8W1-F1
#
_entry.id   AF-A0A6G0X8W1-F1
#
_cell.length_a   1.000
_cell.length_b   1.000
_cell.length_c   1.000
_cell.angle_alpha   90.00
_cell.angle_beta   90.00
_cell.angle_gamma   90.00
#
_symmetry.space_group_name_H-M   'P 1'
#
loop_
_entity.id
_entity.type
_entity.pdbx_description
1 polymer ?
#
loop_
_entity_poly.entity_id
_entity_poly.type
_entity_poly.pdbx_seq_one_letter_code
_entity_poly.pdbx_strand_id
1 'polypeptide(L)'
;MLARLSCSRRRVSSRLSRLGARSYSSSYSWLESHLIDRSMCRDESLASNDLQVMEDVITCEEETLLANEASAQLRRRRYEVNHWDQVIINFKEMETIKWSSEAQQVLARVRALPIIPQDLEYFPAVHVIDLAEEGYIKPHVDSIKFSGQIVAGLNLLSPAVMRFQEENGESRIDLKLPRRSFYCMRGGVRYRYTHEILPGVQTFQGEAIQRTRRISIMIRDVFVPPATSQP
;
A
#
# COMPACT_ATOMS: atom_id res chain seq x y z
N MET A 1 37.29 1.12 68.99
CA MET A 1 36.08 0.37 68.61
C MET A 1 35.30 1.21 67.59
N LEU A 2 35.66 1.10 66.31
CA LEU A 2 35.03 1.85 65.21
C LEU A 2 34.71 0.85 64.10
N ALA A 3 33.43 0.53 63.95
CA ALA A 3 32.92 -0.47 63.03
C ALA A 3 32.88 0.07 61.59
N ARG A 4 33.43 -0.72 60.66
CA ARG A 4 33.37 -0.51 59.21
C ARG A 4 31.97 -0.88 58.69
N LEU A 5 31.29 0.04 58.04
CA LEU A 5 30.07 -0.23 57.27
C LEU A 5 30.45 -0.52 55.81
N SER A 6 30.18 -1.75 55.35
CA SER A 6 30.38 -2.17 53.96
C SER A 6 29.19 -1.75 53.10
N CYS A 7 29.49 -1.09 51.98
CA CYS A 7 28.51 -0.71 50.97
C CYS A 7 28.22 -1.92 50.07
N SER A 8 27.05 -2.52 50.23
CA SER A 8 26.56 -3.61 49.39
C SER A 8 26.03 -3.06 48.07
N ARG A 9 26.77 -3.28 46.97
CA ARG A 9 26.30 -3.03 45.60
C ARG A 9 25.23 -4.06 45.23
N ARG A 10 23.95 -3.66 45.28
CA ARG A 10 22.86 -4.42 44.67
C ARG A 10 22.93 -4.29 43.15
N ARG A 11 23.23 -5.39 42.46
CA ARG A 11 23.09 -5.51 41.00
C ARG A 11 21.62 -5.37 40.64
N VAL A 12 21.26 -4.30 39.94
CA VAL A 12 19.96 -4.16 39.29
C VAL A 12 19.98 -5.07 38.06
N SER A 13 19.30 -6.21 38.16
CA SER A 13 19.01 -7.09 37.03
C SER A 13 18.05 -6.35 36.10
N SER A 14 18.55 -5.93 34.93
CA SER A 14 17.73 -5.37 33.86
C SER A 14 16.89 -6.47 33.21
N ARG A 15 15.74 -6.77 33.81
CA ARG A 15 14.65 -7.44 33.10
C ARG A 15 14.06 -6.42 32.12
N LEU A 16 14.54 -6.45 30.89
CA LEU A 16 13.81 -5.92 29.73
C LEU A 16 12.51 -6.72 29.61
N SER A 17 11.48 -6.27 30.32
CA SER A 17 10.11 -6.71 30.09
C SER A 17 9.76 -6.26 28.68
N ARG A 18 9.64 -7.24 27.78
CA ARG A 18 9.00 -7.09 26.47
C ARG A 18 7.67 -6.37 26.70
N LEU A 19 7.63 -5.08 26.37
CA LEU A 19 6.38 -4.36 26.16
C LEU A 19 5.76 -5.05 24.96
N GLY A 20 4.84 -5.97 25.23
CA GLY A 20 4.00 -6.56 24.20
C GLY A 20 3.34 -5.41 23.45
N ALA A 21 3.65 -5.30 22.17
CA ALA A 21 2.86 -4.51 21.25
C ALA A 21 1.42 -4.98 21.43
N ARG A 22 0.59 -4.17 22.08
CA ARG A 22 -0.85 -4.36 22.06
C ARG A 22 -1.23 -4.28 20.59
N SER A 23 -1.48 -5.43 19.97
CA SER A 23 -2.00 -5.50 18.62
C SER A 23 -3.39 -4.87 18.65
N TYR A 24 -3.45 -3.58 18.32
CA TYR A 24 -4.68 -3.00 17.84
C TYR A 24 -4.92 -3.65 16.47
N SER A 25 -5.52 -4.84 16.47
CA SER A 25 -6.01 -5.46 15.25
C SER A 25 -7.16 -4.58 14.76
N SER A 26 -6.83 -3.67 13.85
CA SER A 26 -7.81 -2.92 13.09
C SER A 26 -8.55 -3.90 12.17
N SER A 27 -9.85 -3.71 11.96
CA SER A 27 -10.62 -4.49 10.97
C SER A 27 -10.08 -4.35 9.54
N TYR A 28 -9.18 -3.40 9.29
CA TYR A 28 -8.53 -3.18 8.00
C TYR A 28 -7.25 -4.01 7.82
N SER A 29 -6.79 -4.69 8.87
CA SER A 29 -5.59 -5.55 8.89
C SER A 29 -5.70 -6.73 7.93
N TRP A 30 -4.58 -7.14 7.35
CA TRP A 30 -4.47 -8.38 6.56
C TRP A 30 -4.82 -9.66 7.32
N LEU A 31 -4.85 -9.61 8.65
CA LEU A 31 -5.23 -10.75 9.48
C LEU A 31 -6.75 -11.01 9.49
N GLU A 32 -7.55 -9.95 9.35
CA GLU A 32 -9.00 -9.96 9.59
C GLU A 32 -9.83 -9.65 8.34
N SER A 33 -9.24 -8.99 7.33
CA SER A 33 -9.98 -8.56 6.13
C SER A 33 -10.33 -9.75 5.23
N HIS A 34 -11.61 -9.87 4.89
CA HIS A 34 -12.10 -10.87 3.94
C HIS A 34 -11.60 -10.62 2.50
N LEU A 35 -11.09 -9.43 2.20
CA LEU A 35 -10.48 -9.10 0.90
C LEU A 35 -9.05 -9.62 0.76
N ILE A 36 -8.50 -10.23 1.82
CA ILE A 36 -7.12 -10.72 1.82
C ILE A 36 -7.13 -12.24 1.98
N ASP A 37 -6.62 -12.94 0.96
CA ASP A 37 -6.34 -14.36 1.03
C ASP A 37 -4.89 -14.57 1.46
N ARG A 38 -4.74 -15.02 2.70
CA ARG A 38 -3.46 -15.36 3.33
C ARG A 38 -3.24 -16.86 3.49
N SER A 39 -4.05 -17.70 2.84
CA SER A 39 -3.96 -19.17 2.95
C SER A 39 -2.59 -19.73 2.56
N MET A 40 -1.85 -18.99 1.74
CA MET A 40 -0.50 -19.33 1.25
C MET A 40 0.60 -18.52 1.94
N CYS A 41 0.29 -17.72 2.96
CA CYS A 41 1.28 -16.89 3.67
C CYS A 41 1.83 -17.64 4.89
N ARG A 42 3.14 -17.84 4.94
CA ARG A 42 3.84 -18.51 6.06
C ARG A 42 4.81 -17.59 6.81
N ASP A 43 4.92 -16.34 6.38
CA ASP A 43 5.80 -15.35 7.00
C ASP A 43 5.21 -14.85 8.33
N GLU A 44 5.69 -15.41 9.43
CA GLU A 44 5.31 -15.02 10.80
C GLU A 44 5.89 -13.65 11.22
N SER A 45 6.78 -13.05 10.43
CA SER A 45 7.39 -11.76 10.74
C SER A 45 6.56 -10.55 10.29
N LEU A 46 5.51 -10.77 9.49
CA LEU A 46 4.63 -9.70 9.02
C LEU A 46 3.83 -9.09 10.18
N ALA A 47 3.86 -7.77 10.29
CA ALA A 47 3.03 -7.05 11.26
C ALA A 47 1.59 -6.95 10.76
N SER A 48 0.62 -6.82 11.67
CA SER A 48 -0.82 -6.71 11.33
C SER A 48 -1.15 -5.54 10.40
N ASN A 49 -0.31 -4.51 10.34
CA ASN A 49 -0.50 -3.33 9.51
C ASN A 49 0.40 -3.29 8.27
N ASP A 50 1.16 -4.36 7.97
CA ASP A 50 2.01 -4.41 6.77
C ASP A 50 1.20 -4.36 5.48
N LEU A 51 -0.03 -4.88 5.51
CA LEU A 51 -1.02 -4.70 4.46
C LEU A 51 -2.37 -4.38 5.10
N GLN A 52 -3.02 -3.34 4.60
CA GLN A 52 -4.35 -2.94 5.04
C GLN A 52 -5.23 -2.54 3.86
N VAL A 53 -6.54 -2.78 3.97
CA VAL A 53 -7.52 -2.39 2.95
C VAL A 53 -8.83 -1.92 3.59
N MET A 54 -9.42 -0.87 3.02
CA MET A 54 -10.73 -0.34 3.37
C MET A 54 -11.62 -0.37 2.13
N GLU A 55 -12.90 -0.68 2.31
CA GLU A 55 -13.92 -0.65 1.26
C GLU A 55 -14.72 0.65 1.29
N ASP A 56 -15.29 1.00 0.12
CA ASP A 56 -16.23 2.11 -0.03
C ASP A 56 -15.78 3.42 0.65
N VAL A 57 -14.50 3.75 0.52
CA VAL A 57 -13.93 4.96 1.16
C VAL A 57 -14.36 6.26 0.46
N ILE A 58 -14.95 6.14 -0.72
CA ILE A 58 -15.55 7.22 -1.50
C ILE A 58 -16.92 6.76 -2.01
N THR A 59 -17.77 7.70 -2.40
CA THR A 59 -19.08 7.40 -3.02
C THR A 59 -18.94 7.09 -4.51
N CYS A 60 -20.03 6.63 -5.14
CA CYS A 60 -20.10 6.40 -6.59
C CYS A 60 -19.92 7.71 -7.39
N GLU A 61 -20.46 8.82 -6.89
CA GLU A 61 -20.35 10.14 -7.50
C GLU A 61 -18.90 10.64 -7.43
N GLU A 62 -18.24 10.45 -6.29
CA GLU A 62 -16.84 10.81 -6.08
C GLU A 62 -15.90 9.96 -6.95
N GLU A 63 -16.17 8.66 -7.09
CA GLU A 63 -15.47 7.78 -8.03
C GLU A 63 -15.60 8.29 -9.47
N THR A 64 -16.82 8.65 -9.88
CA THR A 64 -17.11 9.17 -11.22
C THR A 64 -16.39 10.48 -11.48
N LEU A 65 -16.39 11.40 -10.52
CA LEU A 65 -15.67 12.67 -10.57
C LEU A 65 -14.17 12.45 -10.81
N LEU A 66 -13.53 11.68 -9.94
CA LEU A 66 -12.08 11.41 -10.01
C LEU A 66 -11.71 10.69 -11.30
N ALA A 67 -12.47 9.67 -11.70
CA ALA A 67 -12.19 8.91 -12.91
C ALA A 67 -12.35 9.76 -14.18
N ASN A 68 -13.35 10.64 -14.25
CA ASN A 68 -13.56 11.52 -15.39
C ASN A 68 -12.44 12.56 -15.51
N GLU A 69 -12.04 13.18 -14.40
CA GLU A 69 -10.93 14.14 -14.38
C GLU A 69 -9.59 13.49 -14.76
N ALA A 70 -9.29 12.31 -14.20
CA ALA A 70 -8.12 11.52 -14.57
C ALA A 70 -8.11 11.20 -16.07
N SER A 71 -9.24 10.70 -16.59
CA SER A 71 -9.41 10.36 -18.00
C SER A 71 -9.23 11.58 -18.91
N ALA A 72 -9.76 12.73 -18.53
CA ALA A 72 -9.64 13.97 -19.28
C ALA A 72 -8.18 14.45 -19.40
N GLN A 73 -7.43 14.37 -18.29
CA GLN A 73 -6.01 14.73 -18.26
C GLN A 73 -5.15 13.74 -19.07
N LEU A 74 -5.48 12.44 -19.05
CA LEU A 74 -4.76 11.40 -19.80
C LEU A 74 -5.23 11.23 -21.25
N ARG A 75 -6.27 11.94 -21.69
CA ARG A 75 -6.94 11.74 -22.99
C ARG A 75 -5.99 11.75 -24.18
N ARG A 76 -4.99 12.64 -24.18
CA ARG A 76 -4.02 12.80 -25.28
C ARG A 76 -2.87 11.78 -25.22
N ARG A 77 -2.68 11.09 -24.09
CA ARG A 77 -1.68 10.03 -23.98
C ARG A 77 -2.19 8.76 -24.66
N ARG A 78 -1.30 8.07 -25.34
CA ARG A 78 -1.56 6.73 -25.88
C ARG A 78 -1.26 5.70 -24.81
N TYR A 79 -1.93 4.55 -24.88
CA TYR A 79 -1.55 3.43 -24.04
C TYR A 79 -0.13 2.98 -24.42
N GLU A 80 0.73 2.91 -23.43
CA GLU A 80 2.09 2.43 -23.55
C GLU A 80 2.06 0.90 -23.47
N VAL A 81 2.50 0.25 -24.55
CA VAL A 81 2.53 -1.21 -24.64
C VAL A 81 3.71 -1.75 -23.80
N ASN A 82 4.81 -0.99 -23.70
CA ASN A 82 5.96 -1.27 -22.84
C ASN A 82 6.70 0.03 -22.50
N HIS A 83 7.09 0.19 -21.23
CA HIS A 83 8.05 1.20 -20.76
C HIS A 83 9.47 0.58 -20.63
N TRP A 84 10.52 1.38 -20.40
CA TRP A 84 11.91 0.88 -20.40
C TRP A 84 12.22 -0.12 -19.28
N ASP A 85 11.47 -0.09 -18.17
CA ASP A 85 11.54 -1.05 -17.06
C ASP A 85 10.60 -2.26 -17.24
N GLN A 86 9.70 -2.21 -18.23
CA GLN A 86 8.78 -3.28 -18.64
C GLN A 86 7.84 -3.82 -17.55
N VAL A 87 7.62 -3.08 -16.45
CA VAL A 87 6.79 -3.52 -15.33
C VAL A 87 5.30 -3.37 -15.65
N ILE A 88 4.89 -2.24 -16.23
CA ILE A 88 3.48 -1.93 -16.50
C ILE A 88 3.21 -2.08 -18.01
N ILE A 89 2.09 -2.75 -18.34
CA ILE A 89 1.71 -3.10 -19.71
C ILE A 89 0.31 -2.53 -20.02
N ASN A 90 0.16 -1.96 -21.23
CA ASN A 90 -1.07 -1.32 -21.72
C ASN A 90 -1.68 -0.32 -20.73
N PHE A 91 -0.91 0.72 -20.41
CA PHE A 91 -1.29 1.72 -19.41
C PHE A 91 -1.07 3.16 -19.91
N LYS A 92 -1.68 4.11 -19.21
CA LYS A 92 -1.34 5.53 -19.25
C LYS A 92 -1.07 5.98 -17.84
N GLU A 93 -0.14 6.89 -17.65
CA GLU A 93 0.12 7.46 -16.34
C GLU A 93 0.40 8.95 -16.35
N MET A 94 0.26 9.55 -15.16
CA MET A 94 0.69 10.91 -14.89
C MET A 94 0.95 11.10 -13.39
N GLU A 95 1.83 12.04 -13.08
CA GLU A 95 1.92 12.66 -11.75
C GLU A 95 1.22 14.01 -11.83
N THR A 96 0.26 14.29 -10.95
CA THR A 96 -0.48 15.56 -11.01
C THR A 96 -0.95 16.05 -9.63
N ILE A 97 -0.89 17.37 -9.47
CA ILE A 97 -1.58 18.13 -8.41
C ILE A 97 -2.88 18.79 -8.91
N LYS A 98 -3.11 18.75 -10.23
CA LYS A 98 -4.17 19.50 -10.89
C LYS A 98 -5.47 18.69 -10.82
N TRP A 99 -6.36 19.12 -9.94
CA TRP A 99 -7.68 18.55 -9.68
C TRP A 99 -8.66 19.69 -9.42
N SER A 100 -9.95 19.48 -9.68
CA SER A 100 -11.00 20.42 -9.25
C SER A 100 -11.02 20.59 -7.73
N SER A 101 -11.68 21.63 -7.24
CA SER A 101 -11.80 21.86 -5.79
C SER A 101 -12.53 20.71 -5.11
N GLU A 102 -13.54 20.16 -5.77
CA GLU A 102 -14.33 19.01 -5.34
C GLU A 102 -13.47 17.75 -5.27
N ALA A 103 -12.69 17.46 -6.32
CA ALA A 103 -11.78 16.31 -6.35
C ALA A 103 -10.67 16.44 -5.28
N GLN A 104 -10.14 17.65 -5.05
CA GLN A 104 -9.17 17.91 -3.99
C GLN A 104 -9.73 17.61 -2.60
N GLN A 105 -11.00 17.95 -2.33
CA GLN A 105 -11.66 17.62 -1.06
C GLN A 105 -11.78 16.10 -0.86
N VAL A 106 -12.12 15.35 -1.91
CA VAL A 106 -12.17 13.88 -1.85
C VAL A 106 -10.78 13.31 -1.56
N LEU A 107 -9.75 13.73 -2.30
CA LEU A 107 -8.37 13.27 -2.10
C LEU A 107 -7.81 13.64 -0.72
N ALA A 108 -8.19 14.81 -0.17
CA ALA A 108 -7.83 15.21 1.19
C ALA A 108 -8.44 14.27 2.24
N ARG A 109 -9.72 13.88 2.10
CA ARG A 109 -10.33 12.87 2.99
C ARG A 109 -9.66 11.51 2.86
N VAL A 110 -9.30 11.09 1.64
CA VAL A 110 -8.56 9.83 1.42
C VAL A 110 -7.20 9.85 2.13
N ARG A 111 -6.47 10.98 2.11
CA ARG A 111 -5.21 11.15 2.85
C ARG A 111 -5.38 11.13 4.37
N ALA A 112 -6.58 11.41 4.87
CA ALA A 112 -6.91 11.38 6.29
C ALA A 112 -7.47 10.03 6.78
N LEU A 113 -7.51 9.00 5.92
CA LEU A 113 -8.02 7.69 6.28
C LEU A 113 -7.17 7.04 7.39
N PRO A 114 -7.76 6.22 8.29
CA PRO A 114 -7.06 5.62 9.42
C PRO A 114 -5.86 4.73 9.05
N ILE A 115 -5.86 4.16 7.84
CA ILE A 115 -4.76 3.34 7.35
C ILE A 115 -3.60 4.17 6.79
N ILE A 116 -3.69 5.51 6.75
CA ILE A 116 -2.59 6.40 6.34
C ILE A 116 -1.87 6.96 7.57
N PRO A 117 -0.56 6.70 7.73
CA PRO A 117 0.25 7.31 8.80
C PRO A 117 0.26 8.83 8.66
N GLN A 118 -0.05 9.55 9.73
CA GLN A 118 -0.14 11.01 9.70
C GLN A 118 1.21 11.69 10.03
N ASP A 119 2.19 10.92 10.46
CA ASP A 119 3.54 11.34 10.84
C ASP A 119 4.55 11.28 9.69
N LEU A 120 4.12 10.91 8.48
CA LEU A 120 4.94 10.87 7.28
C LEU A 120 4.76 12.11 6.41
N GLU A 121 5.83 12.47 5.70
CA GLU A 121 5.77 13.49 4.65
C GLU A 121 5.35 12.85 3.32
N TYR A 122 4.34 13.40 2.66
CA TYR A 122 3.80 12.84 1.41
C TYR A 122 4.14 13.69 0.20
N PHE A 123 4.32 13.04 -0.96
CA PHE A 123 4.34 13.78 -2.22
C PHE A 123 3.01 14.52 -2.40
N PRO A 124 3.05 15.84 -2.74
CA PRO A 124 1.83 16.60 -3.00
C PRO A 124 1.08 16.07 -4.22
N ALA A 125 1.82 15.75 -5.29
CA ALA A 125 1.28 15.10 -6.47
C ALA A 125 0.85 13.66 -6.14
N VAL A 126 -0.25 13.23 -6.76
CA VAL A 126 -0.65 11.83 -6.79
C VAL A 126 -0.26 11.21 -8.13
N HIS A 127 0.10 9.93 -8.09
CA HIS A 127 0.43 9.16 -9.28
C HIS A 127 -0.83 8.44 -9.76
N VAL A 128 -1.29 8.77 -10.96
CA VAL A 128 -2.47 8.17 -11.56
C VAL A 128 -2.04 7.18 -12.61
N ILE A 129 -2.55 5.95 -12.52
CA ILE A 129 -2.33 4.88 -13.51
C ILE A 129 -3.70 4.46 -14.03
N ASP A 130 -3.88 4.57 -15.35
CA ASP A 130 -5.05 4.12 -16.10
C ASP A 130 -4.65 2.88 -16.90
N LEU A 131 -5.12 1.72 -16.48
CA LEU A 131 -4.87 0.44 -17.12
C LEU A 131 -6.03 0.09 -18.05
N ALA A 132 -5.70 -0.31 -19.28
CA ALA A 132 -6.64 -0.94 -20.18
C ALA A 132 -7.17 -2.28 -19.61
N GLU A 133 -8.22 -2.81 -20.24
CA GLU A 133 -8.79 -4.12 -19.89
C GLU A 133 -7.76 -5.26 -20.03
N GLU A 134 -6.88 -5.18 -21.02
CA GLU A 134 -5.78 -6.14 -21.22
C GLU A 134 -4.49 -5.71 -20.50
N GLY A 135 -4.50 -4.55 -19.84
CA GLY A 135 -3.35 -4.01 -19.11
C GLY A 135 -3.13 -4.66 -17.76
N TYR A 136 -1.88 -4.79 -17.36
CA TYR A 136 -1.49 -5.45 -16.11
C TYR A 136 -0.17 -4.88 -15.60
N ILE A 137 0.17 -5.23 -14.36
CA ILE A 137 1.42 -4.82 -13.72
C ILE A 137 2.15 -6.10 -13.34
N LYS A 138 3.37 -6.30 -13.84
CA LYS A 138 4.20 -7.47 -13.52
C LYS A 138 4.72 -7.43 -12.08
N PRO A 139 5.16 -8.57 -11.51
CA PRO A 139 5.78 -8.62 -10.20
C PRO A 139 6.98 -7.67 -10.09
N HIS A 140 6.94 -6.77 -9.11
CA HIS A 140 8.02 -5.83 -8.84
C HIS A 140 8.00 -5.34 -7.38
N VAL A 141 9.13 -4.78 -6.95
CA VAL A 141 9.25 -4.04 -5.68
C VAL A 141 9.46 -2.56 -6.02
N ASP A 142 8.66 -1.69 -5.40
CA ASP A 142 8.76 -0.25 -5.62
C ASP A 142 10.10 0.29 -5.12
N SER A 143 10.74 1.12 -5.96
CA SER A 143 12.00 1.74 -5.59
C SER A 143 11.82 2.69 -4.41
N ILE A 144 12.68 2.54 -3.40
CA ILE A 144 12.76 3.46 -2.25
C ILE A 144 13.07 4.91 -2.66
N LYS A 145 13.55 5.15 -3.89
CA LYS A 145 13.78 6.50 -4.40
C LYS A 145 12.48 7.25 -4.68
N PHE A 146 11.39 6.54 -4.91
CA PHE A 146 10.10 7.10 -5.35
C PHE A 146 8.96 6.82 -4.36
N SER A 147 9.23 6.11 -3.26
CA SER A 147 8.35 6.00 -2.10
C SER A 147 9.15 5.63 -0.86
N GLY A 148 8.74 6.12 0.30
CA GLY A 148 9.42 5.88 1.57
C GLY A 148 8.95 4.60 2.26
N GLN A 149 8.19 4.77 3.34
CA GLN A 149 7.66 3.75 4.22
C GLN A 149 6.38 3.09 3.71
N ILE A 150 5.59 3.79 2.88
CA ILE A 150 4.31 3.29 2.42
C ILE A 150 4.11 3.46 0.92
N VAL A 151 3.22 2.62 0.38
CA VAL A 151 2.56 2.84 -0.90
C VAL A 151 1.08 2.54 -0.69
N ALA A 152 0.22 3.47 -1.07
CA ALA A 152 -1.22 3.33 -0.93
C ALA A 152 -1.92 3.67 -2.24
N GLY A 153 -3.06 3.03 -2.50
CA GLY A 153 -3.76 3.17 -3.77
C GLY A 153 -5.27 3.14 -3.64
N LEU A 154 -5.93 4.15 -4.23
CA LEU A 154 -7.37 4.20 -4.41
C LEU A 154 -7.75 3.50 -5.71
N ASN A 155 -8.70 2.57 -5.65
CA ASN A 155 -9.12 1.74 -6.78
C ASN A 155 -10.43 2.26 -7.40
N LEU A 156 -10.43 2.56 -8.69
CA LEU A 156 -11.58 3.12 -9.42
C LEU A 156 -11.95 2.26 -10.64
N LEU A 157 -13.21 2.37 -11.07
CA LEU A 157 -13.83 1.81 -12.27
C LEU A 157 -14.01 0.29 -12.29
N SER A 158 -12.97 -0.48 -11.99
CA SER A 158 -13.00 -1.95 -12.08
C SER A 158 -12.32 -2.58 -10.88
N PRO A 159 -12.83 -3.72 -10.37
CA PRO A 159 -12.09 -4.51 -9.42
C PRO A 159 -10.83 -5.09 -10.04
N ALA A 160 -9.88 -5.51 -9.20
CA ALA A 160 -8.73 -6.30 -9.59
C ALA A 160 -8.25 -7.20 -8.43
N VAL A 161 -7.37 -8.15 -8.74
CA VAL A 161 -6.58 -8.89 -7.77
C VAL A 161 -5.14 -8.39 -7.84
N MET A 162 -4.63 -7.95 -6.69
CA MET A 162 -3.23 -7.68 -6.47
C MET A 162 -2.59 -8.88 -5.78
N ARG A 163 -1.50 -9.40 -6.32
CA ARG A 163 -0.77 -10.52 -5.73
C ARG A 163 0.55 -10.04 -5.15
N PHE A 164 0.86 -10.50 -3.95
CA PHE A 164 2.12 -10.31 -3.28
C PHE A 164 2.86 -11.64 -3.20
N GLN A 165 4.09 -11.70 -3.72
CA GLN A 165 4.95 -12.87 -3.68
C GLN A 165 6.28 -12.52 -3.02
N GLU A 166 6.62 -13.23 -1.94
CA GLU A 166 7.89 -13.06 -1.24
C GLU A 166 9.08 -13.32 -2.18
N GLU A 167 10.04 -12.41 -2.23
CA GLU A 167 11.18 -12.50 -3.15
C GLU A 167 12.07 -13.71 -2.86
N ASN A 168 12.23 -14.06 -1.58
CA ASN A 168 13.13 -15.11 -1.11
C ASN A 168 12.39 -16.23 -0.35
N GLY A 169 11.12 -16.45 -0.67
CA GLY A 169 10.30 -17.45 0.02
C GLY A 169 9.08 -17.88 -0.78
N GLU A 170 8.30 -18.78 -0.18
CA GLU A 170 7.10 -19.36 -0.80
C GLU A 170 5.82 -18.62 -0.38
N SER A 171 5.93 -17.62 0.52
CA SER A 171 4.76 -16.92 1.04
C SER A 171 4.09 -16.10 -0.05
N ARG A 172 2.77 -16.27 -0.15
CA ARG A 172 1.92 -15.53 -1.08
C ARG A 172 0.69 -14.97 -0.38
N ILE A 173 0.36 -13.74 -0.71
CA ILE A 173 -0.87 -13.07 -0.27
C ILE A 173 -1.57 -12.53 -1.52
N ASP A 174 -2.85 -12.84 -1.69
CA ASP A 174 -3.68 -12.21 -2.72
C ASP A 174 -4.62 -11.20 -2.05
N LEU A 175 -4.77 -10.02 -2.64
CA LEU A 175 -5.65 -8.94 -2.21
C LEU A 175 -6.67 -8.65 -3.30
N LYS A 176 -7.95 -8.78 -2.98
CA LYS A 176 -9.04 -8.26 -3.81
C LYS A 176 -9.10 -6.74 -3.62
N LEU A 177 -9.14 -6.02 -4.73
CA LEU A 177 -9.28 -4.57 -4.80
C LEU A 177 -10.65 -4.23 -5.40
N PRO A 178 -11.74 -4.17 -4.60
CA PRO A 178 -13.03 -3.67 -5.08
C PRO A 178 -12.94 -2.25 -5.60
N ARG A 179 -13.92 -1.81 -6.40
CA ARG A 179 -14.09 -0.39 -6.70
C ARG A 179 -14.26 0.41 -5.41
N ARG A 180 -13.74 1.64 -5.40
CA ARG A 180 -13.78 2.57 -4.26
C ARG A 180 -13.07 2.06 -3.01
N SER A 181 -12.30 0.98 -3.11
CA SER A 181 -11.43 0.51 -2.04
C SER A 181 -10.12 1.31 -2.02
N PHE A 182 -9.50 1.33 -0.84
CA PHE A 182 -8.21 1.96 -0.62
C PHE A 182 -7.31 1.02 0.17
N TYR A 183 -6.17 0.67 -0.40
CA TYR A 183 -5.19 -0.19 0.26
C TYR A 183 -3.94 0.60 0.65
N CYS A 184 -3.23 0.10 1.65
CA CYS A 184 -1.91 0.59 2.05
C CYS A 184 -1.00 -0.60 2.33
N MET A 185 0.15 -0.63 1.66
CA MET A 185 1.25 -1.56 1.95
C MET A 185 2.41 -0.82 2.61
N ARG A 186 3.02 -1.47 3.60
CA ARG A 186 4.20 -1.01 4.35
C ARG A 186 4.98 -2.20 4.90
N GLY A 187 6.08 -1.92 5.61
CA GLY A 187 6.79 -2.94 6.37
C GLY A 187 7.20 -4.14 5.50
N GLY A 188 7.04 -5.36 6.01
CA GLY A 188 7.50 -6.58 5.34
C GLY A 188 6.94 -6.73 3.93
N VAL A 189 5.63 -6.49 3.75
CA VAL A 189 4.95 -6.59 2.45
C VAL A 189 5.54 -5.60 1.44
N ARG A 190 5.80 -4.35 1.84
CA ARG A 190 6.33 -3.34 0.89
C ARG A 190 7.76 -3.65 0.43
N TYR A 191 8.61 -4.19 1.31
CA TYR A 191 10.06 -4.28 1.04
C TYR A 191 10.55 -5.67 0.66
N ARG A 192 9.82 -6.74 1.00
CA ARG A 192 10.26 -8.13 0.76
C ARG A 192 9.36 -8.91 -0.18
N TYR A 193 8.21 -8.35 -0.56
CA TYR A 193 7.29 -8.96 -1.49
C TYR A 193 7.26 -8.16 -2.77
N THR A 194 7.41 -8.86 -3.89
CA THR A 194 6.94 -8.32 -5.16
C THR A 194 5.44 -8.13 -5.09
N HIS A 195 4.93 -7.16 -5.84
CA HIS A 195 3.49 -6.99 -6.04
C HIS A 195 3.16 -6.88 -7.53
N GLU A 196 1.99 -7.36 -7.91
CA GLU A 196 1.51 -7.36 -9.29
C GLU A 196 0.00 -7.14 -9.35
N ILE A 197 -0.51 -6.60 -10.46
CA ILE A 197 -1.93 -6.61 -10.81
C ILE A 197 -2.09 -7.69 -11.89
N LEU A 198 -2.83 -8.75 -11.57
CA LEU A 198 -2.90 -9.94 -12.43
C LEU A 198 -3.43 -9.63 -13.85
N PRO A 199 -2.92 -10.28 -14.91
CA PRO A 199 -3.48 -10.15 -16.25
C PRO A 199 -4.75 -10.99 -16.45
N GLY A 200 -5.54 -10.64 -17.46
CA GLY A 200 -6.61 -11.50 -17.98
C GLY A 200 -7.70 -11.85 -16.98
N VAL A 201 -8.17 -13.10 -17.03
CA VAL A 201 -9.18 -13.62 -16.10
C VAL A 201 -8.54 -13.84 -14.74
N GLN A 202 -9.00 -13.06 -13.76
CA GLN A 202 -8.50 -13.12 -12.40
C GLN A 202 -9.43 -13.97 -11.54
N THR A 203 -8.87 -14.64 -10.55
CA THR A 203 -9.64 -15.36 -9.53
C THR A 203 -9.19 -14.94 -8.13
N PHE A 204 -10.15 -14.86 -7.22
CA PHE A 204 -9.90 -14.57 -5.81
C PHE A 204 -10.74 -15.52 -4.96
N GLN A 205 -10.11 -16.32 -4.09
CA GLN A 205 -10.79 -17.33 -3.27
C GLN A 205 -11.75 -18.25 -4.05
N GLY A 206 -11.37 -18.59 -5.30
CA GLY A 206 -12.18 -19.43 -6.19
C GLY A 206 -13.26 -18.69 -6.98
N GLU A 207 -13.52 -17.41 -6.70
CA GLU A 207 -14.46 -16.59 -7.46
C GLU A 207 -13.77 -15.87 -8.63
N ALA A 208 -14.42 -15.86 -9.79
CA ALA A 208 -13.94 -15.10 -10.95
C ALA A 208 -14.13 -13.59 -10.73
N ILE A 209 -13.07 -12.82 -10.97
CA ILE A 209 -13.09 -11.36 -10.93
C ILE A 209 -13.07 -10.83 -12.36
N GLN A 210 -14.19 -10.24 -12.79
CA GLN A 210 -14.29 -9.60 -14.09
C GLN A 210 -13.64 -8.22 -14.03
N ARG A 211 -12.42 -8.12 -14.55
CA ARG A 211 -11.69 -6.86 -14.68
C ARG A 211 -11.91 -6.25 -16.07
N THR A 212 -12.14 -4.95 -16.10
CA THR A 212 -12.13 -4.12 -17.33
C THR A 212 -11.11 -2.99 -17.17
N ARG A 213 -11.33 -1.83 -17.80
CA ARG A 213 -10.51 -0.64 -17.57
C ARG A 213 -10.51 -0.24 -16.09
N ARG A 214 -9.32 0.00 -15.54
CA ARG A 214 -9.10 0.30 -14.13
C ARG A 214 -8.26 1.55 -13.98
N ILE A 215 -8.66 2.46 -13.10
CA ILE A 215 -7.81 3.58 -12.69
C ILE A 215 -7.38 3.38 -11.24
N SER A 216 -6.11 3.60 -10.93
CA SER A 216 -5.63 3.76 -9.56
C SER A 216 -5.01 5.13 -9.34
N ILE A 217 -5.30 5.72 -8.18
CA ILE A 217 -4.66 6.95 -7.71
C ILE A 217 -3.79 6.58 -6.51
N MET A 218 -2.48 6.70 -6.68
CA MET A 218 -1.48 6.27 -5.72
C MET A 218 -1.00 7.45 -4.87
N ILE A 219 -0.88 7.19 -3.57
CA ILE A 219 -0.32 8.09 -2.57
C ILE A 219 0.93 7.42 -2.00
N ARG A 220 2.03 8.16 -1.99
CA ARG A 220 3.35 7.69 -1.55
C ARG A 220 3.99 8.75 -0.65
N ASP A 221 4.70 8.29 0.36
CA ASP A 221 5.50 9.15 1.22
C ASP A 221 6.89 9.41 0.61
N VAL A 222 7.50 10.51 1.02
CA VAL A 222 8.87 10.89 0.66
C VAL A 222 9.82 10.00 1.45
N PHE A 223 10.80 9.42 0.77
CA PHE A 223 11.86 8.70 1.45
C PHE A 223 12.77 9.66 2.22
N VAL A 224 12.77 9.53 3.54
CA VAL A 224 13.69 10.23 4.43
C VAL A 224 14.73 9.21 4.92
N PRO A 225 16.02 9.39 4.57
CA PRO A 225 17.08 8.52 5.09
C PRO A 225 17.10 8.57 6.62
N PRO A 226 17.38 7.45 7.31
CA PRO A 226 17.59 7.48 8.75
C PRO A 226 18.72 8.47 9.07
N ALA A 227 18.50 9.30 10.10
CA ALA A 227 19.53 10.23 10.55
C ALA A 227 20.81 9.44 10.83
N THR A 228 21.91 9.81 10.16
CA THR A 228 23.23 9.25 10.45
C THR A 228 23.55 9.59 11.89
N SER A 229 23.54 8.60 12.77
CA SER A 229 24.20 8.71 14.07
C SER A 229 25.66 9.03 13.77
N GLN A 230 26.08 10.28 13.99
CA GLN A 230 27.49 10.63 13.93
C GLN A 230 28.25 9.73 14.93
N PRO A 231 29.42 9.21 14.54
CA PRO A 231 30.24 8.38 15.42
C PRO A 231 30.66 9.13 16.69
#